data_AF-A0AAP5ME20-F1
#
_entry.id   AF-A0AAP5ME20-F1
#
_cell.length_a   1.000
_cell.length_b   1.000
_cell.length_c   1.000
_cell.angle_alpha   90.00
_cell.angle_beta   90.00
_cell.angle_gamma   90.00
#
_symmetry.space_group_name_H-M   'P 1'
#
loop_
_entity.id
_entity.type
_entity.pdbx_description
1 polymer ?
#
loop_
_entity_poly.entity_id
_entity_poly.type
_entity_poly.pdbx_seq_one_letter_code
_entity_poly.pdbx_strand_id
1 'polypeptide(L)' 'MYTTTNEDGVLNNYPKEPKAYYAEYPAIWEQRKYVVQGIFAASFVAALVLVAFIAS' A
#
# COMPACT_ATOMS: atom_id res chain seq x y z
N MET A 1 7.51 -5.90 -34.09
CA MET A 1 7.16 -4.61 -34.74
C MET A 1 7.18 -3.55 -33.65
N TYR A 2 8.19 -2.67 -33.63
CA TYR A 2 8.25 -1.59 -32.66
C TYR A 2 7.29 -0.50 -33.12
N THR A 3 6.13 -0.38 -32.46
CA THR A 3 5.09 0.61 -32.78
C THR A 3 5.50 1.99 -32.26
N THR A 4 6.57 2.54 -32.84
CA THR A 4 6.92 3.96 -32.67
C THR A 4 6.17 4.82 -33.67
N THR A 5 5.26 4.25 -34.46
CA THR A 5 4.55 4.92 -35.55
C THR A 5 3.06 4.88 -35.26
N ASN A 6 2.39 6.03 -35.31
CA ASN A 6 0.94 6.15 -35.12
C ASN A 6 0.16 5.55 -36.31
N GLU A 7 -1.17 5.41 -36.17
CA GLU A 7 -2.08 4.89 -37.21
C GLU A 7 -1.96 5.63 -38.54
N ASP A 8 -1.57 6.90 -38.51
CA ASP A 8 -1.33 7.75 -39.67
C ASP A 8 0.09 7.60 -40.28
N GLY A 9 0.93 6.71 -39.75
CA GLY A 9 2.30 6.50 -40.25
C GLY A 9 3.33 7.53 -39.76
N VAL A 10 2.97 8.38 -38.80
CA VAL A 10 3.87 9.40 -38.20
C VAL A 10 4.58 8.88 -36.95
N LEU A 11 5.85 9.24 -36.75
CA LEU A 11 6.61 8.91 -35.53
C LEU A 11 5.88 9.45 -34.28
N ASN A 12 5.51 8.55 -33.38
CA ASN A 12 4.91 8.86 -32.11
C ASN A 12 5.98 9.33 -31.12
N ASN A 13 6.04 10.65 -30.91
CA ASN A 13 6.95 11.28 -29.96
C ASN A 13 6.33 11.46 -28.56
N TYR A 14 5.16 10.86 -28.30
CA TYR A 14 4.56 10.87 -26.97
C TYR A 14 5.17 9.77 -26.10
N PRO A 15 5.57 10.07 -24.84
CA PRO A 15 5.95 9.04 -23.90
C PRO A 15 4.77 8.12 -23.65
N LYS A 16 5.02 6.81 -23.64
CA LYS A 16 4.01 5.83 -23.31
C LYS A 16 3.56 6.06 -21.86
N GLU A 17 2.30 6.42 -21.66
CA GLU A 17 1.78 6.63 -20.31
C GLU A 17 1.94 5.32 -19.51
N PRO A 18 2.55 5.39 -18.31
CA PRO A 18 2.61 4.24 -17.43
C PRO A 18 1.17 3.87 -17.05
N LYS A 19 0.87 2.57 -17.05
CA LYS A 19 -0.41 2.09 -16.55
C LYS A 19 -0.59 2.57 -15.12
N ALA A 20 -1.64 3.34 -14.86
CA ALA A 20 -1.99 3.75 -13.50
C ALA A 20 -2.26 2.49 -12.66
N TYR A 21 -1.55 2.36 -11.53
CA TYR A 21 -1.81 1.30 -10.55
C TYR A 21 -2.65 1.90 -9.44
N TYR A 22 -3.92 1.51 -9.37
CA TYR A 22 -4.82 1.97 -8.32
C TYR A 22 -4.61 1.13 -7.05
N ALA A 23 -4.87 1.72 -5.88
CA ALA A 23 -4.92 0.96 -4.65
C ALA A 23 -6.14 0.03 -4.69
N GLU A 24 -5.90 -1.27 -4.54
CA GLU A 24 -6.95 -2.27 -4.40
C GLU A 24 -7.32 -2.44 -2.93
N TYR A 25 -8.57 -2.84 -2.69
CA TYR A 25 -8.99 -3.20 -1.35
C TYR A 25 -8.20 -4.42 -0.87
N PRO A 26 -7.65 -4.41 0.36
CA PRO A 26 -6.76 -5.46 0.83
C PRO A 26 -7.45 -6.82 0.85
N ALA A 27 -6.71 -7.85 0.46
CA ALA A 27 -7.22 -9.20 0.50
C ALA A 27 -7.44 -9.68 1.95
N ILE A 28 -8.25 -10.73 2.11
CA ILE A 28 -8.63 -11.25 3.45
C ILE A 28 -7.40 -11.60 4.31
N TRP A 29 -6.32 -12.10 3.71
CA TRP A 29 -5.09 -12.41 4.44
C TRP A 29 -4.30 -11.17 4.86
N GLU A 30 -4.38 -10.06 4.11
CA GLU A 30 -3.75 -8.78 4.47
C GLU A 30 -4.50 -8.12 5.62
N GLN A 31 -5.84 -8.16 5.56
CA GLN A 31 -6.68 -7.68 6.67
C GLN A 31 -6.36 -8.41 7.97
N ARG A 32 -6.15 -9.74 7.93
CA ARG A 32 -5.73 -10.50 9.11
C ARG A 32 -4.38 -10.04 9.66
N LYS A 33 -3.41 -9.71 8.79
CA LYS A 33 -2.12 -9.16 9.22
C LYS A 33 -2.29 -7.80 9.91
N TYR A 34 -3.18 -6.95 9.39
CA TYR A 34 -3.48 -5.67 10.05
C TYR A 34 -4.13 -5.84 11.42
N VAL A 35 -5.03 -6.81 11.58
CA VAL A 35 -5.60 -7.14 12.90
C VAL A 35 -4.50 -7.57 13.87
N VAL A 36 -3.59 -8.45 13.45
CA VAL A 36 -2.47 -8.89 14.27
C VAL A 36 -1.57 -7.71 14.67
N GLN A 37 -1.25 -6.83 13.72
CA GLN A 37 -0.47 -5.62 14.00
C GLN A 37 -1.18 -4.69 15.00
N GLY A 38 -2.50 -4.51 14.86
CA GLY A 38 -3.31 -3.74 15.78
C GLY A 38 -3.30 -4.31 17.20
N ILE A 39 -3.38 -5.64 17.34
CA ILE A 39 -3.30 -6.33 18.64
C ILE A 39 -1.95 -6.05 19.32
N PHE A 40 -0.84 -6.18 18.59
CA PHE A 40 0.48 -5.90 19.15
C PHE A 40 0.65 -4.44 19.56
N ALA A 41 0.23 -3.51 18.70
CA ALA A 41 0.31 -2.08 18.99
C ALA A 41 -0.53 -1.70 20.23
N ALA A 42 -1.78 -2.16 20.28
CA ALA A 42 -2.67 -1.90 21.42
C ALA A 42 -2.13 -2.51 22.72
N SER A 43 -1.64 -3.76 22.67
CA SER A 43 -1.06 -4.43 23.85
C SER A 43 0.18 -3.70 24.36
N PHE A 44 1.03 -3.22 23.45
CA PHE A 44 2.23 -2.45 23.82
C PHE A 44 1.85 -1.15 24.53
N VAL A 45 0.92 -0.38 23.97
CA VAL A 45 0.44 0.87 24.59
C VAL A 45 -0.20 0.59 25.95
N ALA A 46 -1.05 -0.43 26.05
CA ALA A 46 -1.67 -0.82 27.33
C ALA A 46 -0.63 -1.21 28.38
N ALA A 47 0.40 -1.96 27.99
CA ALA A 47 1.49 -2.33 28.89
C ALA A 47 2.27 -1.09 29.38
N LEU A 48 2.58 -0.13 28.51
CA LEU A 48 3.23 1.11 28.90
C LEU A 48 2.39 1.92 29.89
N VAL A 49 1.08 2.04 29.65
CA VAL A 49 0.15 2.73 30.55
C VAL A 49 0.10 2.04 31.91
N LEU A 50 0.00 0.70 31.94
CA LEU A 50 0.00 -0.07 33.19
C LEU A 50 1.31 0.11 33.97
N VAL A 51 2.45 0.05 33.30
CA VAL A 51 3.76 0.26 33.96
C VAL A 51 3.85 1.66 34.54
N ALA A 52 3.44 2.69 33.79
CA ALA A 52 3.44 4.07 34.28
C ALA A 52 2.51 4.25 35.49
N PHE A 53 1.33 3.65 35.46
CA PHE A 53 0.38 3.67 36.58
C PHE A 53 0.89 2.95 37.83
N ILE A 54 1.61 1.83 37.67
CA ILE A 54 2.20 1.09 38.80
C ILE A 54 3.39 1.85 39.39
N ALA A 55 4.14 2.58 38.56
CA ALA A 55 5.34 3.29 38.99
C ALA A 55 5.06 4.67 39.65
N SER A 56 3.85 5.22 39.49
CA SER A 56 3.39 6.46 40.12
C SER A 56 2.87 6.23 41.54
#